data_AF-A0A645AP04-F1
#
_entry.id   AF-A0A645AP04-F1
#
_cell.length_a   1.000
_cell.length_b   1.000
_cell.length_c   1.000
_cell.angle_alpha   90.00
_cell.angle_beta   90.00
_cell.angle_gamma   90.00
#
_symmetry.space_group_name_H-M   'P 1'
#
loop_
_entity.id
_entity.type
_entity.pdbx_description
1 polymer ?
#
loop_
_entity_poly.entity_id
_entity_poly.type
_entity_poly.pdbx_seq_one_letter_code
_entity_poly.pdbx_strand_id
1 'polypeptide(L)'
;MLGGNNPFGVVLATLIGVPMYADIFGTIPIAEALLFKGAQLGTILSFMMAVTTLSLPSMIMLRKAVKPKLLGLFIAICTIGIIIVGYLFNAVQFLLV
;
A
#
# COMPACT_ATOMS: atom_id res chain seq x y z
N MET A 1 7.30 2.92 -14.45
CA MET A 1 7.86 2.57 -13.12
C MET A 1 6.83 1.82 -12.28
N LEU A 2 5.61 2.36 -12.06
CA LEU A 2 4.48 1.63 -11.44
C LEU A 2 3.45 1.06 -12.44
N GLY A 3 3.42 1.56 -13.68
CA GLY A 3 2.58 1.03 -14.77
C GLY A 3 3.34 0.03 -15.64
N GLY A 4 2.63 -0.99 -16.13
CA GLY A 4 3.19 -2.17 -16.82
C GLY A 4 3.36 -3.37 -15.87
N ASN A 5 3.55 -4.56 -16.44
CA ASN A 5 3.74 -5.85 -15.75
C ASN A 5 5.05 -5.88 -14.92
N ASN A 6 5.20 -4.94 -13.99
CA ASN A 6 6.37 -4.77 -13.16
C ASN A 6 6.16 -5.54 -11.85
N PRO A 7 6.92 -6.61 -11.60
CA PRO A 7 6.81 -7.37 -10.35
C PRO A 7 7.11 -6.51 -9.12
N PHE A 8 7.81 -5.37 -9.25
CA PHE A 8 8.08 -4.47 -8.13
C PHE A 8 6.97 -3.45 -7.84
N GLY A 9 5.87 -3.46 -8.60
CA GLY A 9 4.77 -2.50 -8.46
C GLY A 9 4.21 -2.43 -7.04
N VAL A 10 3.88 -3.58 -6.47
CA VAL A 10 3.29 -3.73 -5.13
C VAL A 10 4.18 -3.14 -4.02
N VAL A 11 5.48 -3.45 -4.06
CA VAL A 11 6.43 -2.97 -3.04
C VAL A 11 6.61 -1.46 -3.14
N LEU A 12 6.75 -0.93 -4.35
CA LEU A 12 6.89 0.52 -4.59
C LEU A 12 5.62 1.28 -4.19
N ALA A 13 4.45 0.75 -4.55
CA ALA A 13 3.15 1.29 -4.16
C ALA A 13 3.00 1.34 -2.63
N THR A 14 3.41 0.28 -1.95
CA THR A 14 3.36 0.21 -0.49
C THR A 14 4.30 1.24 0.14
N LEU A 15 5.55 1.33 -0.30
CA LEU A 15 6.53 2.28 0.23
C LEU A 15 6.16 3.74 -0.01
N ILE A 16 5.57 4.06 -1.17
CA ILE A 16 5.10 5.41 -1.50
C ILE A 16 3.80 5.75 -0.75
N GLY A 17 2.95 4.74 -0.51
CA GLY A 17 1.70 4.92 0.22
C GLY A 17 1.90 5.24 1.70
N VAL A 18 2.87 4.61 2.38
CA VAL A 18 3.18 4.83 3.81
C VAL A 18 3.30 6.32 4.21
N PRO A 19 4.15 7.15 3.55
CA PRO A 19 4.27 8.56 3.93
C PRO A 19 3.09 9.43 3.46
N MET A 20 2.29 8.95 2.50
CA MET A 20 1.11 9.67 2.05
C MET A 20 0.02 9.56 3.13
N TYR A 21 -0.05 10.56 4.00
CA TYR A 21 -1.19 10.75 4.89
C TYR A 21 -2.40 11.21 4.07
N ALA A 22 -3.18 10.26 3.57
CA ALA A 22 -4.37 10.53 2.78
C ALA A 22 -5.52 9.66 3.26
N ASP A 23 -6.73 10.21 3.13
CA ASP A 23 -7.96 9.45 3.31
C ASP A 23 -8.20 8.54 2.09
N ILE A 24 -8.91 7.43 2.27
CA ILE A 24 -9.25 6.48 1.19
C ILE A 24 -9.87 7.22 0.01
N PHE A 25 -10.81 8.13 0.28
CA PHE A 25 -11.48 8.90 -0.77
C PHE A 25 -10.49 9.78 -1.55
N GLY A 26 -9.47 10.33 -0.90
CA GLY A 26 -8.40 11.09 -1.54
C GLY A 26 -7.48 10.22 -2.40
N THR A 27 -7.42 8.91 -2.15
CA THR A 27 -6.63 7.97 -2.95
C THR A 27 -7.35 7.43 -4.18
N ILE A 28 -8.68 7.55 -4.27
CA ILE A 28 -9.48 7.12 -5.44
C ILE A 28 -8.97 7.73 -6.76
N PRO A 29 -8.80 9.05 -6.92
CA PRO A 29 -8.33 9.62 -8.19
C PRO A 29 -6.90 9.17 -8.53
N ILE A 30 -6.08 8.87 -7.52
CA ILE A 30 -4.73 8.33 -7.73
C ILE A 30 -4.81 6.87 -8.20
N ALA A 31 -5.70 6.08 -7.60
CA ALA A 31 -5.97 4.71 -8.01
C ALA A 31 -6.48 4.65 -9.45
N GLU A 32 -7.41 5.52 -9.83
CA GLU A 32 -7.89 5.63 -11.22
C GLU A 32 -6.76 6.02 -12.17
N ALA A 33 -5.96 7.04 -11.82
CA ALA A 33 -4.82 7.45 -12.65
C ALA A 33 -3.77 6.33 -12.82
N LEU A 34 -3.55 5.51 -11.79
CA LEU A 34 -2.67 4.32 -11.86
C LEU A 34 -3.28 3.23 -12.74
N LEU A 35 -4.59 3.00 -12.64
CA LEU A 35 -5.31 2.05 -13.48
C LEU A 35 -5.26 2.45 -14.95
N PHE A 36 -5.52 3.73 -15.27
CA PHE A 36 -5.39 4.28 -16.63
C PHE A 36 -3.96 4.18 -17.18
N LYS A 37 -2.95 4.18 -16.32
CA LYS A 37 -1.54 3.96 -16.69
C LYS A 37 -1.15 2.48 -16.80
N GLY A 38 -2.10 1.55 -16.69
CA GLY A 38 -1.86 0.12 -16.80
C GLY A 38 -1.15 -0.49 -15.59
N ALA A 39 -1.34 0.08 -14.40
CA ALA A 39 -0.93 -0.59 -13.16
C ALA A 39 -1.86 -1.78 -12.87
N GLN A 40 -1.30 -2.83 -12.26
CA GLN A 40 -2.09 -3.98 -11.85
C GLN A 40 -2.96 -3.63 -10.63
N LEU A 41 -4.12 -4.28 -10.51
CA LEU A 41 -5.06 -4.12 -9.40
C LEU A 41 -4.39 -4.34 -8.04
N GLY A 42 -3.55 -5.37 -7.90
CA GLY A 42 -2.83 -5.62 -6.65
C GLY A 42 -1.86 -4.50 -6.28
N THR A 43 -1.26 -3.83 -7.28
CA THR A 43 -0.40 -2.65 -7.05
C THR A 43 -1.22 -1.47 -6.55
N ILE A 44 -2.38 -1.21 -7.16
CA ILE A 44 -3.29 -0.12 -6.76
C ILE A 44 -3.84 -0.35 -5.35
N LEU A 45 -4.29 -1.58 -5.06
CA LEU A 45 -4.81 -1.96 -3.74
C LEU A 45 -3.73 -1.85 -2.66
N SER A 46 -2.51 -2.30 -2.96
CA SER A 46 -1.39 -2.19 -2.00
C SER A 46 -1.06 -0.74 -1.64
N PHE A 47 -1.15 0.19 -2.61
CA PHE A 47 -0.99 1.62 -2.36
C PHE A 47 -2.08 2.14 -1.41
N MET A 48 -3.36 1.87 -1.71
CA MET A 48 -4.47 2.33 -0.89
C MET A 48 -4.43 1.76 0.53
N MET A 49 -4.07 0.48 0.67
CA MET A 49 -3.88 -0.16 1.98
C MET A 49 -2.70 0.46 2.74
N ALA A 50 -1.57 0.74 2.09
CA ALA A 50 -0.43 1.35 2.75
C ALA A 50 -0.73 2.76 3.28
N VAL A 51 -1.40 3.59 2.47
CA VAL A 51 -1.83 4.95 2.84
C VAL A 51 -2.71 4.95 4.09
N THR A 52 -3.65 4.00 4.16
CA THR A 52 -4.59 3.91 5.28
C THR A 52 -3.99 3.31 6.54
N THR A 53 -3.21 2.24 6.38
CA THR A 53 -2.74 1.43 7.51
C THR A 53 -1.51 2.02 8.19
N LEU A 54 -0.62 2.66 7.41
CA LEU A 54 0.70 3.09 7.86
C LEU A 54 0.87 4.61 7.75
N SER A 55 -0.14 5.35 8.21
CA SER A 55 -0.18 6.79 8.05
C SER A 55 0.82 7.49 8.99
N LEU A 56 1.65 8.40 8.45
CA LEU A 56 2.73 9.07 9.19
C LEU A 56 2.31 9.69 10.55
N PRO A 57 1.24 10.49 10.65
CA PRO A 57 0.83 11.10 11.91
C PRO A 57 0.29 10.07 12.92
N SER A 58 -0.38 8.99 12.47
CA SER A 58 -0.82 7.93 13.38
C SER A 58 0.37 7.22 14.03
N MET A 59 1.44 6.97 13.28
CA MET A 59 2.68 6.39 13.82
C MET A 59 3.38 7.33 14.81
N ILE A 60 3.38 8.64 14.54
CA ILE A 60 3.94 9.64 15.47
C ILE A 60 3.15 9.67 16.78
N MET A 61 1.81 9.60 16.71
CA MET A 61 0.94 9.51 17.88
C MET A 61 1.15 8.19 18.64
N LEU A 62 1.17 7.06 17.93
CA LEU A 62 1.38 5.73 18.54
C LEU A 62 2.75 5.64 19.22
N ARG A 63 3.79 6.28 18.68
CA ARG A 63 5.12 6.29 19.29
C ARG A 63 5.16 6.92 20.67
N LYS A 64 4.21 7.81 21.01
CA LYS A 64 4.07 8.38 22.36
C LYS A 64 3.39 7.43 23.35
N ALA A 65 2.54 6.53 22.87
CA ALA A 65 1.77 5.60 23.70
C ALA A 65 2.37 4.19 23.77
N VAL A 66 3.13 3.78 22.74
CA VAL A 66 3.61 2.41 22.54
C VAL A 66 5.14 2.40 22.46
N LYS A 67 5.79 1.35 22.99
CA LYS A 67 7.24 1.18 22.89
C LYS A 67 7.68 1.18 21.41
N PRO A 68 8.74 1.92 21.03
CA PRO A 68 9.18 2.02 19.63
C PRO A 68 9.51 0.66 18.99
N LYS A 69 9.92 -0.33 19.79
CA LYS A 69 10.15 -1.71 19.34
C LYS A 69 8.87 -2.40 18.85
N LEU A 70 7.74 -2.18 19.51
CA LEU A 70 6.44 -2.74 19.13
C LEU A 70 5.87 -2.04 17.89
N LEU A 71 6.11 -0.72 17.77
CA LEU A 71 5.73 0.03 16.57
C LEU A 71 6.47 -0.46 15.33
N GLY A 72 7.78 -0.72 15.45
CA GLY A 72 8.55 -1.30 14.34
C GLY A 72 8.01 -2.66 13.90
N LEU A 73 7.60 -3.51 14.85
CA LEU A 73 7.00 -4.81 14.54
C LEU A 73 5.64 -4.66 13.84
N PHE A 74 4.79 -3.73 14.29
CA PHE A 74 3.51 -3.43 13.65
C PHE A 74 3.70 -3.01 12.19
N ILE A 75 4.60 -2.06 11.94
CA ILE A 75 4.90 -1.58 10.58
C ILE A 75 5.40 -2.74 9.71
N ALA A 76 6.30 -3.57 10.23
CA ALA A 76 6.84 -4.72 9.50
C ALA A 76 5.73 -5.72 9.14
N ILE A 77 4.89 -6.12 10.09
CA ILE A 77 3.80 -7.07 9.86
C ILE A 77 2.79 -6.52 8.86
N CYS A 78 2.37 -5.27 9.01
CA CYS A 78 1.45 -4.62 8.07
C CYS A 78 2.06 -4.53 6.67
N THR A 79 3.31 -4.10 6.55
CA THR A 79 4.00 -3.99 5.25
C THR A 79 4.10 -5.35 4.56
N ILE A 80 4.50 -6.40 5.29
CA ILE A 80 4.57 -7.76 4.76
C ILE A 80 3.17 -8.25 4.34
N GLY A 81 2.15 -8.02 5.16
CA GLY A 81 0.77 -8.39 4.84
C GLY A 81 0.25 -7.70 3.58
N ILE A 82 0.48 -6.38 3.45
CA ILE A 82 0.08 -5.60 2.26
C ILE A 82 0.79 -6.12 1.01
N ILE A 83 2.08 -6.46 1.10
CA ILE A 83 2.84 -6.99 -0.02
C ILE A 83 2.31 -8.37 -0.43
N ILE A 84 2.07 -9.27 0.52
CA ILE A 84 1.52 -10.61 0.24
C ILE A 84 0.15 -10.48 -0.43
N VAL A 85 -0.74 -9.66 0.11
CA VAL A 85 -2.09 -9.45 -0.45
C VAL A 85 -2.00 -8.79 -1.83
N GLY A 86 -1.14 -7.79 -2.02
CA GLY A 86 -0.95 -7.15 -3.32
C GLY A 86 -0.47 -8.13 -4.40
N TYR A 87 0.48 -9.01 -4.08
CA TYR A 87 0.90 -10.05 -5.01
C TYR A 87 -0.17 -11.12 -5.25
N LEU A 88 -0.91 -11.49 -4.20
CA LEU A 88 -2.04 -12.41 -4.32
C LEU A 88 -3.09 -11.84 -5.29
N PHE A 89 -3.45 -10.56 -5.15
CA PHE A 89 -4.39 -9.91 -6.06
C PHE A 89 -3.83 -9.76 -7.48
N ASN A 90 -2.53 -9.52 -7.65
CA ASN A 90 -1.91 -9.55 -8.97
C ASN A 90 -2.00 -10.93 -9.64
N ALA A 91 -1.85 -12.02 -8.86
CA ALA A 91 -1.97 -13.38 -9.36
C ALA A 91 -3.43 -13.76 -9.67
N VAL A 92 -4.37 -13.36 -8.81
CA VAL A 92 -5.81 -13.60 -8.98
C VAL A 92 -6.43 -12.67 -10.03
N GLN A 93 -5.79 -11.54 -10.36
CA GLN A 93 -6.27 -10.62 -11.39
C GLN A 93 -6.53 -11.33 -12.73
N PHE A 94 -5.74 -12.34 -13.08
CA PHE A 94 -5.95 -13.15 -14.29
C PHE A 94 -7.27 -13.94 -14.28
N LEU A 95 -7.86 -14.18 -13.11
CA LEU A 95 -9.12 -14.91 -12.95
C LEU A 95 -10.34 -13.97 -12.86
N LEU A 96 -10.12 -12.66 -12.63
CA LEU A 96 -11.18 -11.65 -12.46
C LEU A 96 -11.36 -10.74 -13.70
N VAL A 97 -10.45 -10.80 -14.68
CA VAL A 97 -10.47 -10.04 -15.94
C VAL A 97 -10.74 -10.96 -17.10
#